data_AF-A0A6G3ML55-F1
#
_entry.id   AF-A0A6G3ML55-F1
#
_cell.length_a   1.000
_cell.length_b   1.000
_cell.length_c   1.000
_cell.angle_alpha   90.00
_cell.angle_beta   90.00
_cell.angle_gamma   90.00
#
_symmetry.space_group_name_H-M   'P 1'
#
loop_
_entity.id
_entity.type
_entity.pdbx_description
1 polymer ?
#
loop_
_entity_poly.entity_id
_entity_poly.type
_entity_poly.pdbx_seq_one_letter_code
_entity_poly.pdbx_strand_id
1 'polypeptide(L)'
;NKITTLNKNVNNNPKDIKSWLELVELQRAKLGSSCKEKVVSECQMAVLAKAIEKNPSSEELLLRQLYITYNVSDSNSLREALDQIVFNFPHKITFWAMYFEYNQADFSRLGQHRICSLYSNALSKIDSLKSTHVRPSQRLPEPLGSQHQLRLYSQLALFLLETDHMEKLIALFQLIIEYNFLKTKGT
;
A
#
# COMPACT_ATOMS: atom_id res chain seq x y z
N ASN A 1 -31.56 11.78 -11.55
CA ASN A 1 -30.81 10.54 -11.82
C ASN A 1 -29.49 10.61 -11.05
N LYS A 2 -29.27 9.76 -10.04
CA LYS A 2 -28.17 9.92 -9.05
C LYS A 2 -26.76 9.85 -9.66
N ILE A 3 -26.58 9.07 -10.73
CA ILE A 3 -25.31 8.93 -11.44
C ILE A 3 -24.95 10.22 -12.21
N THR A 4 -25.94 10.91 -12.80
CA THR A 4 -25.67 12.14 -13.55
C THR A 4 -25.32 13.31 -12.63
N THR A 5 -25.89 13.36 -11.42
CA THR A 5 -25.49 14.33 -10.39
C THR A 5 -24.08 14.07 -9.89
N LEU A 6 -23.71 12.81 -9.62
CA LEU A 6 -22.35 12.46 -9.20
C LEU A 6 -21.31 12.74 -10.29
N ASN A 7 -21.60 12.43 -11.55
CA ASN A 7 -20.73 12.78 -12.68
C ASN A 7 -20.49 14.29 -12.77
N LYS A 8 -21.52 15.12 -12.54
CA LYS A 8 -21.36 16.58 -12.46
C LYS A 8 -20.52 16.99 -11.26
N ASN A 9 -20.73 16.37 -10.10
CA ASN A 9 -20.00 16.67 -8.87
C ASN A 9 -18.50 16.35 -8.99
N VAL A 10 -18.14 15.17 -9.50
CA VAL A 10 -16.72 14.81 -9.68
C VAL A 10 -16.03 15.61 -10.78
N ASN A 11 -16.78 16.13 -11.75
CA ASN A 11 -16.23 17.01 -12.78
C ASN A 11 -16.03 18.44 -12.26
N ASN A 12 -16.97 18.94 -11.44
CA ASN A 12 -16.91 20.27 -10.84
C ASN A 12 -15.93 20.34 -9.66
N ASN A 13 -15.84 19.26 -8.88
CA ASN A 13 -14.91 19.10 -7.77
C ASN A 13 -14.20 17.74 -7.84
N PRO A 14 -13.13 17.63 -8.66
CA PRO A 14 -12.38 16.39 -8.81
C PRO A 14 -11.74 15.87 -7.52
N LYS A 15 -11.61 16.69 -6.48
CA LYS A 15 -11.01 16.31 -5.19
C LYS A 15 -11.99 15.65 -4.21
N ASP A 16 -13.27 15.56 -4.57
CA ASP A 16 -14.26 14.88 -3.75
C ASP A 16 -14.14 13.35 -3.86
N ILE A 17 -13.28 12.78 -3.00
CA ILE A 17 -13.01 11.33 -2.93
C ILE A 17 -14.30 10.54 -2.65
N LYS A 18 -15.21 11.07 -1.83
CA LYS A 18 -16.47 10.38 -1.47
C LYS A 18 -17.38 10.26 -2.68
N SER A 19 -17.54 11.34 -3.46
CA SER A 19 -18.31 11.29 -4.71
C SER A 19 -17.71 10.30 -5.71
N TRP A 20 -16.39 10.20 -5.80
CA TRP A 20 -15.73 9.20 -6.65
C TRP A 20 -16.02 7.77 -6.21
N LEU A 21 -15.86 7.46 -4.92
CA LEU A 21 -16.14 6.13 -4.38
C LEU A 21 -17.62 5.74 -4.54
N GLU A 22 -18.54 6.67 -4.31
CA GLU A 22 -19.97 6.42 -4.52
C GLU A 22 -20.27 6.13 -6.01
N LEU A 23 -19.60 6.81 -6.94
CA LEU A 23 -19.70 6.54 -8.36
C LEU A 23 -19.21 5.14 -8.74
N VAL A 24 -18.19 4.64 -8.05
CA VAL A 24 -17.64 3.28 -8.22
C VAL A 24 -18.66 2.25 -7.75
N GLU A 25 -19.27 2.42 -6.58
CA GLU A 25 -20.28 1.47 -6.08
C GLU A 25 -21.53 1.41 -6.96
N LEU A 26 -21.94 2.56 -7.51
CA LEU A 26 -23.12 2.63 -8.36
C LEU A 26 -22.95 2.00 -9.75
N GLN A 27 -21.73 1.59 -10.16
CA GLN A 27 -21.55 0.88 -11.43
C GLN A 27 -22.32 -0.44 -11.48
N ARG A 28 -22.37 -1.19 -10.36
CA ARG A 28 -23.17 -2.42 -10.27
C ARG A 28 -24.66 -2.14 -10.47
N ALA A 29 -25.18 -1.12 -9.79
CA ALA A 29 -26.58 -0.73 -9.90
C ALA A 29 -26.93 -0.25 -11.33
N LYS A 30 -25.98 0.38 -12.03
CA LYS A 30 -26.15 0.85 -13.41
C LYS A 30 -26.19 -0.30 -14.42
N LEU A 31 -25.32 -1.29 -14.26
CA LEU A 31 -25.19 -2.42 -15.20
C LEU A 31 -26.26 -3.51 -14.95
N GLY A 32 -26.88 -3.51 -13.78
CA GLY A 32 -27.90 -4.48 -13.38
C GLY A 32 -27.31 -5.77 -12.80
N SER A 33 -28.09 -6.46 -11.97
CA SER A 33 -27.68 -7.67 -11.25
C SER A 33 -27.31 -8.87 -12.14
N SER A 34 -27.75 -8.85 -13.40
CA SER A 34 -27.45 -9.89 -14.39
C SER A 34 -26.07 -9.72 -15.06
N CYS A 35 -25.37 -8.60 -14.83
CA CYS A 35 -24.07 -8.35 -15.44
C CYS A 35 -22.98 -9.22 -14.78
N LYS A 36 -22.05 -9.75 -15.57
CA LYS A 36 -20.93 -10.54 -15.04
C LYS A 36 -20.06 -9.67 -14.14
N GLU A 37 -19.65 -10.23 -13.00
CA GLU A 37 -18.82 -9.55 -12.00
C GLU A 37 -17.56 -8.91 -12.58
N LYS A 38 -16.93 -9.59 -13.54
CA LYS A 38 -15.74 -9.09 -14.25
C LYS A 38 -16.01 -7.78 -15.02
N VAL A 39 -17.16 -7.68 -15.70
CA VAL A 39 -17.54 -6.49 -16.48
C VAL A 39 -17.84 -5.32 -15.57
N VAL A 40 -18.53 -5.58 -14.44
CA VAL A 40 -18.78 -4.55 -13.42
C VAL A 40 -17.46 -4.01 -12.87
N SER A 41 -16.53 -4.91 -12.56
CA SER A 41 -15.22 -4.58 -12.01
C SER A 41 -14.35 -3.80 -12.99
N GLU A 42 -14.36 -4.16 -14.29
CA GLU A 42 -13.68 -3.39 -15.34
C GLU A 42 -14.22 -1.94 -15.41
N CYS A 43 -15.54 -1.77 -15.32
CA CYS A 43 -16.16 -0.43 -15.27
C CYS A 43 -15.76 0.34 -14.00
N GLN A 44 -15.74 -0.33 -12.85
CA GLN A 44 -15.30 0.26 -11.59
C GLN A 44 -13.83 0.69 -11.63
N MET A 45 -12.96 -0.14 -12.20
CA MET A 45 -11.54 0.16 -12.39
C MET A 45 -11.34 1.34 -13.35
N ALA A 46 -12.15 1.48 -14.40
CA ALA A 46 -12.08 2.64 -15.29
C ALA A 46 -12.47 3.96 -14.60
N VAL A 47 -13.43 3.93 -13.67
CA VAL A 47 -13.79 5.11 -12.86
C VAL A 47 -12.69 5.40 -11.83
N LEU A 48 -12.16 4.38 -11.14
CA LEU A 48 -11.06 4.55 -10.19
C LEU A 48 -9.80 5.08 -10.84
N ALA A 49 -9.44 4.62 -12.04
CA ALA A 49 -8.28 5.12 -12.77
C ALA A 49 -8.36 6.64 -12.99
N LYS A 50 -9.54 7.14 -13.39
CA LYS A 50 -9.78 8.59 -13.51
C LYS A 50 -9.71 9.31 -12.18
N ALA A 51 -10.28 8.73 -11.12
CA ALA A 51 -10.25 9.32 -9.78
C ALA A 51 -8.81 9.44 -9.25
N ILE A 52 -7.99 8.41 -9.46
CA ILE A 52 -6.57 8.35 -9.06
C ILE A 52 -5.73 9.32 -9.90
N GLU A 53 -6.00 9.48 -11.19
CA GLU A 53 -5.32 10.49 -12.01
C GLU A 53 -5.48 11.91 -11.42
N LYS A 54 -6.68 12.22 -10.89
CA LYS A 54 -6.97 13.51 -10.26
C LYS A 54 -6.54 13.58 -8.79
N ASN A 55 -6.44 12.44 -8.11
CA ASN A 55 -6.12 12.32 -6.68
C ASN A 55 -5.10 11.20 -6.42
N PRO A 56 -3.87 11.31 -6.95
CA PRO A 56 -2.92 10.19 -6.99
C PRO A 56 -2.53 9.70 -5.61
N SER A 57 -2.45 10.60 -4.63
CA SER A 57 -2.09 10.28 -3.25
C SER A 57 -3.29 9.98 -2.35
N SER A 58 -4.49 9.72 -2.86
CA SER A 58 -5.64 9.33 -2.01
C SER A 58 -5.49 7.87 -1.56
N GLU A 59 -5.40 7.62 -0.25
CA GLU A 59 -5.29 6.26 0.28
C GLU A 59 -6.58 5.46 0.09
N GLU A 60 -7.73 6.10 0.27
CA GLU A 60 -9.05 5.46 0.09
C GLU A 60 -9.26 4.93 -1.34
N LEU A 61 -8.85 5.72 -2.36
CA LEU A 61 -8.98 5.30 -3.76
C LEU A 61 -8.04 4.14 -4.10
N LEU A 62 -6.80 4.18 -3.62
CA LEU A 62 -5.82 3.12 -3.82
C LEU A 62 -6.23 1.81 -3.10
N LEU A 63 -6.76 1.92 -1.88
CA LEU A 63 -7.32 0.77 -1.16
C LEU A 63 -8.52 0.16 -1.89
N ARG A 64 -9.41 1.00 -2.43
CA ARG A 64 -10.55 0.50 -3.21
C ARG A 64 -10.08 -0.19 -4.50
N GLN A 65 -9.07 0.35 -5.18
CA GLN A 65 -8.45 -0.28 -6.35
C GLN A 65 -7.91 -1.67 -6.01
N LEU A 66 -7.09 -1.78 -4.95
CA LEU A 66 -6.53 -3.06 -4.51
C LEU A 66 -7.61 -4.07 -4.14
N TYR A 67 -8.68 -3.65 -3.46
CA TYR A 67 -9.79 -4.52 -3.12
C TYR A 67 -10.47 -5.12 -4.36
N ILE A 68 -10.72 -4.31 -5.39
CA ILE A 68 -11.34 -4.80 -6.62
C ILE A 68 -10.37 -5.74 -7.36
N THR A 69 -9.08 -5.39 -7.45
CA THR A 69 -8.05 -6.26 -8.05
C THR A 69 -7.96 -7.61 -7.32
N TYR A 70 -7.97 -7.63 -5.99
CA TYR A 70 -7.92 -8.88 -5.20
C TYR A 70 -9.10 -9.81 -5.49
N ASN A 71 -10.30 -9.27 -5.69
CA ASN A 71 -11.52 -10.08 -5.85
C ASN A 71 -11.74 -10.61 -7.27
N VAL A 72 -11.11 -10.00 -8.27
CA VAL A 72 -11.49 -10.19 -9.69
C VAL A 72 -10.31 -10.62 -10.55
N SER A 73 -9.09 -10.30 -10.13
CA SER A 73 -7.88 -10.59 -10.88
C SER A 73 -7.15 -11.82 -10.32
N ASP A 74 -6.19 -12.32 -11.10
CA ASP A 74 -5.28 -13.37 -10.67
C ASP A 74 -4.24 -12.81 -9.67
N SER A 75 -3.56 -13.71 -8.96
CA SER A 75 -2.57 -13.36 -7.94
C SER A 75 -1.42 -12.49 -8.48
N ASN A 76 -1.09 -12.58 -9.77
CA ASN A 76 -0.04 -11.73 -10.34
C ASN A 76 -0.47 -10.26 -10.45
N SER A 77 -1.72 -10.00 -10.83
CA SER A 77 -2.25 -8.64 -10.96
C SER A 77 -2.25 -7.86 -9.65
N LEU A 78 -2.56 -8.52 -8.52
CA LEU A 78 -2.51 -7.86 -7.21
C LEU A 78 -1.07 -7.48 -6.82
N ARG A 79 -0.11 -8.36 -7.11
CA ARG A 79 1.31 -8.08 -6.86
C ARG A 79 1.78 -6.86 -7.63
N GLU A 80 1.48 -6.82 -8.93
CA GLU A 80 1.86 -5.70 -9.80
C GLU A 80 1.23 -4.39 -9.34
N ALA A 81 -0.03 -4.42 -8.92
CA ALA A 81 -0.71 -3.24 -8.36
C ALA A 81 -0.03 -2.75 -7.07
N LEU A 82 0.32 -3.66 -6.15
CA LEU A 82 1.04 -3.30 -4.93
C LEU A 82 2.44 -2.77 -5.23
N ASP A 83 3.20 -3.40 -6.14
CA ASP A 83 4.53 -2.94 -6.60
C ASP A 83 4.47 -1.50 -7.10
N GLN A 84 3.47 -1.18 -7.94
CA GLN A 84 3.25 0.18 -8.43
C GLN A 84 2.93 1.17 -7.31
N ILE A 85 2.09 0.79 -6.35
CA ILE A 85 1.70 1.68 -5.24
C ILE A 85 2.89 1.97 -4.33
N VAL A 86 3.64 0.96 -3.90
CA VAL A 86 4.79 1.16 -3.00
C VAL A 86 5.95 1.88 -3.72
N PHE A 87 6.06 1.73 -5.03
CA PHE A 87 7.03 2.48 -5.83
C PHE A 87 6.68 3.96 -5.94
N ASN A 88 5.41 4.29 -6.23
CA ASN A 88 4.94 5.65 -6.45
C ASN A 88 4.68 6.43 -5.14
N PHE A 89 4.27 5.72 -4.09
CA PHE A 89 3.90 6.29 -2.79
C PHE A 89 4.66 5.63 -1.64
N PRO A 90 6.01 5.66 -1.65
CA PRO A 90 6.82 4.92 -0.69
C PRO A 90 6.67 5.44 0.75
N HIS A 91 6.11 6.64 0.94
CA HIS A 91 5.81 7.22 2.26
C HIS A 91 4.55 6.63 2.92
N LYS A 92 3.72 5.89 2.17
CA LYS A 92 2.48 5.30 2.67
C LYS A 92 2.73 3.89 3.21
N ILE A 93 3.08 3.82 4.48
CA ILE A 93 3.53 2.59 5.13
C ILE A 93 2.45 1.50 5.16
N THR A 94 1.16 1.85 5.17
CA THR A 94 0.05 0.89 5.07
C THR A 94 0.20 -0.06 3.88
N PHE A 95 0.62 0.44 2.72
CA PHE A 95 0.78 -0.37 1.51
C PHE A 95 2.03 -1.25 1.57
N TRP A 96 3.09 -0.82 2.25
CA TRP A 96 4.25 -1.69 2.51
C TRP A 96 3.86 -2.88 3.39
N ALA A 97 3.04 -2.65 4.41
CA ALA A 97 2.55 -3.73 5.28
C ALA A 97 1.74 -4.76 4.49
N MET A 98 0.83 -4.31 3.63
CA MET A 98 0.06 -5.20 2.74
C MET A 98 0.96 -5.92 1.71
N TYR A 99 1.95 -5.21 1.16
CA TYR A 99 2.91 -5.77 0.22
C TYR A 99 3.70 -6.92 0.84
N PHE A 100 4.17 -6.75 2.07
CA PHE A 100 4.90 -7.80 2.75
C PHE A 100 4.02 -8.99 3.11
N GLU A 101 2.83 -8.77 3.66
CA GLU A 101 1.86 -9.83 3.93
C GLU A 101 1.60 -10.67 2.66
N TYR A 102 1.41 -10.00 1.52
CA TYR A 102 1.20 -10.67 0.24
C TYR A 102 2.40 -11.52 -0.21
N ASN A 103 3.62 -10.98 -0.11
CA ASN A 103 4.82 -11.73 -0.50
C ASN A 103 5.15 -12.86 0.49
N GLN A 104 4.79 -12.72 1.77
CA GLN A 104 4.95 -13.77 2.78
C GLN A 104 3.99 -14.93 2.56
N ALA A 105 2.75 -14.66 2.14
CA ALA A 105 1.81 -15.71 1.74
C ALA A 105 2.37 -16.57 0.57
N ASP A 106 3.20 -15.96 -0.28
CA ASP A 106 3.91 -16.61 -1.38
C ASP A 106 5.32 -17.15 -1.00
N PHE A 107 5.64 -17.27 0.29
CA PHE A 107 6.97 -17.67 0.78
C PHE A 107 7.46 -19.00 0.20
N SER A 108 6.57 -19.99 0.10
CA SER A 108 6.90 -21.30 -0.48
C SER A 108 7.43 -21.20 -1.91
N ARG A 109 7.01 -20.18 -2.67
CA ARG A 109 7.46 -19.92 -4.05
C ARG A 109 8.67 -19.00 -4.12
N LEU A 110 8.76 -17.98 -3.26
CA LEU A 110 9.79 -16.94 -3.36
C LEU A 110 11.10 -17.31 -2.66
N GLY A 111 11.02 -18.13 -1.61
CA GLY A 111 12.15 -18.48 -0.78
C GLY A 111 12.60 -17.34 0.15
N GLN A 112 13.22 -17.74 1.26
CA GLN A 112 13.62 -16.85 2.36
C GLN A 112 14.52 -15.70 1.95
N HIS A 113 15.58 -15.97 1.18
CA HIS A 113 16.55 -14.94 0.78
C HIS A 113 15.86 -13.80 0.03
N ARG A 114 14.87 -14.12 -0.82
CA ARG A 114 14.14 -13.14 -1.61
C ARG A 114 13.22 -12.28 -0.73
N ILE A 115 12.53 -12.88 0.24
CA ILE A 115 11.70 -12.11 1.20
C ILE A 115 12.58 -11.19 2.05
N CYS A 116 13.69 -11.70 2.59
CA CYS A 116 14.62 -10.87 3.37
C CYS A 116 15.18 -9.69 2.55
N SER A 117 15.53 -9.94 1.28
CA SER A 117 15.98 -8.90 0.36
C SER A 117 14.90 -7.85 0.09
N LEU A 118 13.64 -8.27 -0.12
CA LEU A 118 12.50 -7.36 -0.28
C LEU A 118 12.35 -6.43 0.93
N TYR A 119 12.38 -6.99 2.15
CA TYR A 119 12.33 -6.21 3.38
C TYR A 119 13.49 -5.23 3.49
N SER A 120 14.72 -5.67 3.25
CA SER A 120 15.91 -4.81 3.31
C SER A 120 15.84 -3.64 2.32
N ASN A 121 15.46 -3.92 1.07
CA ASN A 121 15.31 -2.91 0.02
C ASN A 121 14.21 -1.89 0.36
N ALA A 122 13.08 -2.39 0.85
CA ALA A 122 11.95 -1.57 1.25
C ALA A 122 12.29 -0.66 2.44
N LEU A 123 12.89 -1.21 3.49
CA LEU A 123 13.31 -0.45 4.67
C LEU A 123 14.36 0.60 4.32
N SER A 124 15.33 0.26 3.46
CA SER A 124 16.31 1.22 2.93
C SER A 124 15.65 2.34 2.14
N LYS A 125 14.65 2.02 1.31
CA LYS A 125 13.89 3.01 0.55
C LYS A 125 13.09 3.92 1.48
N ILE A 126 12.41 3.38 2.48
CA ILE A 126 11.69 4.16 3.50
C ILE A 126 12.66 5.05 4.30
N ASP A 127 13.85 4.54 4.64
CA ASP A 127 14.87 5.32 5.34
C ASP A 127 15.37 6.49 4.49
N SER A 128 15.58 6.28 3.18
CA SER A 128 15.98 7.36 2.27
C SER A 128 14.96 8.50 2.17
N LEU A 129 13.66 8.23 2.39
CA LEU A 129 12.63 9.27 2.44
C LEU A 129 12.77 10.24 3.62
N LYS A 130 13.62 9.91 4.59
CA LYS A 130 13.94 10.78 5.73
C LYS A 130 14.99 11.83 5.38
N SER A 131 15.73 11.63 4.29
CA SER A 131 16.77 12.57 3.86
C SER A 131 16.17 13.93 3.51
N THR A 132 16.83 15.00 3.96
CA THR A 132 16.48 16.40 3.66
C THR A 132 16.51 16.70 2.16
N HIS A 133 17.18 15.87 1.36
CA HIS A 133 17.24 15.99 -0.09
C HIS A 133 15.98 15.47 -0.82
N VAL A 134 15.03 14.86 -0.11
CA VAL A 134 13.76 14.38 -0.69
C VAL A 134 12.73 15.51 -0.74
N ARG A 135 11.91 15.52 -1.80
CA ARG A 135 10.81 16.49 -1.98
C ARG A 135 9.89 16.48 -0.76
N PRO A 136 9.47 17.64 -0.22
CA PRO A 136 8.62 17.70 0.96
C PRO A 136 7.34 16.85 0.87
N SER A 137 6.74 16.73 -0.32
CA SER A 137 5.54 15.92 -0.58
C SER A 137 5.76 14.40 -0.53
N GLN A 138 7.02 13.95 -0.49
CA GLN A 138 7.41 12.53 -0.43
C GLN A 138 8.16 12.19 0.86
N ARG A 139 8.47 13.19 1.69
CA ARG A 139 9.09 12.95 2.99
C ARG A 139 8.14 12.19 3.89
N LEU A 140 8.70 11.31 4.70
CA LEU A 140 7.93 10.65 5.73
C LEU A 140 7.44 11.73 6.72
N PRO A 141 6.11 11.87 6.96
CA PRO A 141 5.59 12.91 7.85
C PRO A 141 5.99 12.67 9.32
N GLU A 142 6.26 11.41 9.67
CA GLU A 142 6.49 11.00 11.04
C GLU A 142 7.98 10.83 11.36
N PRO A 143 8.40 11.22 12.58
CA PRO A 143 9.73 10.93 13.07
C PRO A 143 9.96 9.41 13.22
N LEU A 144 11.23 9.05 13.33
CA LEU A 144 11.69 7.68 13.51
C LEU A 144 11.06 6.96 14.71
N GLY A 145 10.77 5.66 14.55
CA GLY A 145 10.10 4.87 15.59
C GLY A 145 8.59 5.07 15.64
N SER A 146 8.00 5.70 14.63
CA SER A 146 6.55 5.85 14.55
C SER A 146 5.85 4.48 14.45
N GLN A 147 4.58 4.46 14.86
CA GLN A 147 3.74 3.25 14.90
C GLN A 147 3.78 2.46 13.59
N HIS A 148 3.92 3.16 12.47
CA HIS A 148 4.00 2.60 11.13
C HIS A 148 5.32 1.83 10.87
N GLN A 149 6.47 2.37 11.26
CA GLN A 149 7.76 1.66 11.12
C GLN A 149 7.83 0.45 12.06
N LEU A 150 7.34 0.61 13.29
CA LEU A 150 7.22 -0.48 14.24
C LEU A 150 6.36 -1.62 13.67
N ARG A 151 5.24 -1.30 13.01
CA ARG A 151 4.42 -2.33 12.34
C ARG A 151 5.21 -3.15 11.32
N LEU A 152 6.05 -2.52 10.48
CA LEU A 152 6.87 -3.26 9.51
C LEU A 152 7.92 -4.14 10.18
N TYR A 153 8.57 -3.63 11.23
CA TYR A 153 9.53 -4.40 12.01
C TYR A 153 8.86 -5.57 12.72
N SER A 154 7.67 -5.39 13.28
CA SER A 154 6.88 -6.45 13.89
C SER A 154 6.50 -7.53 12.88
N GLN A 155 6.07 -7.17 11.67
CA GLN A 155 5.79 -8.14 10.60
C GLN A 155 7.04 -8.93 10.19
N LEU A 156 8.20 -8.27 10.08
CA LEU A 156 9.46 -8.95 9.80
C LEU A 156 9.86 -9.88 10.95
N ALA A 157 9.73 -9.43 12.19
CA ALA A 157 10.06 -10.21 13.37
C ALA A 157 9.19 -11.47 13.48
N LEU A 158 7.88 -11.36 13.28
CA LEU A 158 6.96 -12.49 13.25
C LEU A 158 7.33 -13.50 12.16
N PHE A 159 7.62 -13.01 10.95
CA PHE A 159 8.05 -13.89 9.86
C PHE A 159 9.37 -14.61 10.15
N LEU A 160 10.37 -13.93 10.71
CA LEU A 160 11.63 -14.56 11.09
C LEU A 160 11.45 -15.59 12.20
N LEU A 161 10.50 -15.37 13.11
CA LEU A 161 10.12 -16.33 14.14
C LEU A 161 9.44 -17.56 13.53
N GLU A 162 8.46 -17.36 12.64
CA GLU A 162 7.70 -18.44 11.97
C GLU A 162 8.57 -19.31 11.05
N THR A 163 9.68 -18.75 10.54
CA THR A 163 10.61 -19.43 9.65
C THR A 163 11.86 -19.98 10.36
N ASP A 164 11.88 -19.96 11.69
CA ASP A 164 12.97 -20.46 12.55
C ASP A 164 14.34 -19.81 12.25
N HIS A 165 14.35 -18.48 12.17
CA HIS A 165 15.55 -17.69 11.90
C HIS A 165 15.92 -16.77 13.07
N MET A 166 16.12 -17.40 14.22
CA MET A 166 16.36 -16.72 15.49
C MET A 166 17.56 -15.76 15.47
N GLU A 167 18.64 -16.08 14.76
CA GLU A 167 19.81 -15.19 14.64
C GLU A 167 19.45 -13.85 13.97
N LYS A 168 18.68 -13.90 12.87
CA LYS A 168 18.22 -12.71 12.16
C LYS A 168 17.21 -11.92 12.98
N LEU A 169 16.36 -12.62 13.75
CA LEU A 169 15.42 -12.00 14.66
C LEU A 169 16.14 -11.22 15.78
N ILE A 170 17.16 -11.83 16.39
CA ILE A 170 18.00 -11.18 17.41
C ILE A 170 18.71 -9.97 16.81
N ALA A 171 19.31 -10.12 15.62
CA ALA A 171 19.96 -9.01 14.92
C ALA A 171 19.00 -7.85 14.60
N LEU A 172 17.76 -8.17 14.20
CA LEU A 172 16.71 -7.17 13.97
C LEU A 172 16.36 -6.41 15.25
N PHE A 173 16.16 -7.10 16.36
CA PHE A 173 15.89 -6.44 17.65
C PHE A 173 17.06 -5.58 18.12
N GLN A 174 18.29 -6.09 17.99
CA GLN A 174 19.49 -5.32 18.32
C GLN A 174 19.57 -4.05 17.48
N LEU A 175 19.36 -4.14 16.16
CA LEU A 175 19.32 -2.99 15.27
C LEU A 175 18.26 -1.96 15.68
N ILE A 176 17.04 -2.40 16.01
CA ILE A 176 15.95 -1.51 16.42
C ILE A 176 16.30 -0.79 17.73
N ILE A 177 16.86 -1.50 18.71
CA ILE A 177 17.29 -0.92 19.99
C ILE A 177 18.41 0.08 19.76
N GLU A 178 19.48 -0.32 19.08
CA GLU A 178 20.62 0.53 18.77
C GLU A 178 20.18 1.80 18.04
N TYR A 179 19.32 1.67 17.03
CA TYR A 179 18.82 2.81 16.27
C TYR A 179 18.06 3.83 17.14
N ASN A 180 17.17 3.34 18.01
CA ASN A 180 16.32 4.20 18.84
C ASN A 180 17.09 4.80 20.04
N PHE A 181 18.06 4.08 20.60
CA PHE A 181 18.76 4.48 21.82
C PHE A 181 20.16 5.06 21.61
N LEU A 182 20.81 4.88 20.45
CA LEU A 182 22.10 5.54 20.16
C LEU A 182 21.92 6.96 19.61
N LYS A 183 20.77 7.26 18.97
CA LYS A 183 20.46 8.62 18.50
C LYS A 183 20.23 9.64 19.63
N THR A 184 19.97 9.19 20.86
CA THR A 184 19.79 10.08 22.03
C THR A 184 21.10 10.54 22.67
N LYS A 185 22.28 10.06 22.21
CA LYS A 185 23.59 10.48 22.73
C LYS A 185 24.26 11.62 21.94
N GLY A 186 23.53 12.22 20.99
CA GLY A 186 24.03 13.27 20.09
C GLY A 186 23.39 14.65 20.28
N THR A 187 23.10 15.04 21.52
CA THR A 187 22.74 16.41 21.92
C THR A 187 23.56 16.84 23.11
#